data_AF-A0A931J4E1-F1
#
_entry.id   AF-A0A931J4E1-F1
#
_cell.length_a   1.000
_cell.length_b   1.000
_cell.length_c   1.000
_cell.angle_alpha   90.00
_cell.angle_beta   90.00
_cell.angle_gamma   90.00
#
_symmetry.space_group_name_H-M   'P 1'
#
loop_
_entity.id
_entity.type
_entity.pdbx_description
1 polymer ?
#
loop_
_entity_poly.entity_id
_entity_poly.type
_entity_poly.pdbx_seq_one_letter_code
_entity_poly.pdbx_strand_id
1 'polypeptide(L)'
;MWKCLGLLLAACGLVLPTQAASLTVTGSLDAQGRLLVRYEPPTGVRELPFWPPTPHGQEAWRQLMAEAGDACTELGPSALRIQPGCRAATLRVRPRVLGAYATYEPAQPQSDGSGVLLHTGHYAVLLPGTELRWRWVAPHVLQRGRAHRALVELRIPAAEVDQELQHSGWEQQKRIGIAEYVYLGRRAAERQGPAWLALDGGLGAARAAFVRERLLGTLQAYGQAYGRTLPHTGAVVVTLSESPGYHGDTTPGQMMRLRLPRDAATMSNEDFSHFIAHEVGHWWNKGLYSSDDAQPWLHEGHAEWMALVQQTQEGQMTPAQMRARVQGALNSCLAARGEMAMAALTGGRRDGTEYSCGLSLMQLAQALQTQRQPAAESPLRRLASLHAGSGHLDAARLVAWAEGDQPGALGRLLNDRGQPFGAGFTQALQALELADVRPVDRSEELDELTRRTQAAHWVRRTMNMDCGGAASYHGLRQGFKLETGPICKTLRLGQMAVALQGLPLMERPLEAWDAVQAACAQGDTIRVDYADGPSSELACSGEFPPRPLRVLVKLRPDALQRWGIPAG
;
A
#
# COMPACT_ATOMS: atom_id res chain seq x y z
N MET A 1 49.52 -38.36 -61.58
CA MET A 1 50.02 -39.05 -60.36
C MET A 1 49.54 -38.28 -59.15
N TRP A 2 48.77 -38.99 -58.32
CA TRP A 2 48.20 -38.78 -56.97
C TRP A 2 47.87 -37.37 -56.42
N LYS A 3 46.56 -37.14 -56.24
CA LYS A 3 45.93 -36.17 -55.34
C LYS A 3 45.90 -36.76 -53.91
N CYS A 4 46.38 -36.03 -52.90
CA CYS A 4 46.16 -36.33 -51.48
C CYS A 4 45.07 -35.43 -50.92
N LEU A 5 43.94 -36.04 -50.55
CA LEU A 5 42.79 -35.44 -49.89
C LEU A 5 42.95 -35.66 -48.38
N GLY A 6 43.27 -34.61 -47.61
CA GLY A 6 43.38 -34.68 -46.15
C GLY A 6 42.02 -34.45 -45.49
N LEU A 7 41.46 -35.50 -44.88
CA LEU A 7 40.28 -35.42 -44.01
C LEU A 7 40.65 -34.74 -42.68
N LEU A 8 40.07 -33.57 -42.41
CA LEU A 8 40.01 -32.96 -41.08
C LEU A 8 38.79 -33.53 -40.33
N LEU A 9 39.02 -34.50 -39.45
CA LEU A 9 38.04 -34.99 -38.48
C LEU A 9 37.88 -33.93 -37.38
N ALA A 10 36.90 -33.04 -37.55
CA ALA A 10 36.42 -32.18 -36.48
C ALA A 10 35.69 -33.06 -35.44
N ALA A 11 36.37 -33.37 -34.33
CA ALA A 11 35.75 -33.99 -33.18
C ALA A 11 34.74 -33.00 -32.55
N CYS A 12 33.48 -33.07 -32.97
CA CYS A 12 32.37 -32.48 -32.24
C CYS A 12 32.20 -33.25 -30.92
N GLY A 13 32.94 -32.81 -29.89
CA GLY A 13 32.65 -33.21 -28.52
C GLY A 13 31.25 -32.73 -28.15
N LEU A 14 30.28 -33.64 -28.14
CA LEU A 14 28.96 -33.40 -27.59
C LEU A 14 29.11 -33.13 -26.09
N VAL A 15 29.30 -31.87 -25.71
CA VAL A 15 29.13 -31.43 -24.34
C VAL A 15 27.65 -31.62 -24.03
N LEU A 16 27.32 -32.74 -23.37
CA LEU A 16 25.98 -32.94 -22.84
C LEU A 16 25.71 -31.77 -21.88
N PRO A 17 24.64 -30.99 -22.07
CA PRO A 17 24.32 -29.91 -21.17
C PRO A 17 24.12 -30.51 -19.77
N THR A 18 25.04 -30.18 -18.85
CA THR A 18 24.86 -30.49 -17.43
C THR A 18 23.56 -29.86 -16.99
N GLN A 19 22.57 -30.67 -16.59
CA GLN A 19 21.31 -30.13 -16.07
C GLN A 19 21.64 -29.18 -14.92
N ALA A 20 21.22 -27.93 -15.05
CA ALA A 20 21.40 -26.95 -14.00
C ALA A 20 20.76 -27.47 -12.71
N ALA A 21 21.46 -27.31 -11.59
CA ALA A 21 20.93 -27.58 -10.28
C ALA A 21 19.62 -26.79 -10.09
N SER A 22 18.62 -27.37 -9.44
CA SER A 22 17.33 -26.70 -9.21
C SER A 22 16.91 -26.77 -7.75
N LEU A 23 16.32 -25.67 -7.28
CA LEU A 23 15.61 -25.55 -6.01
C LEU A 23 14.12 -25.50 -6.33
N THR A 24 13.38 -26.49 -5.85
CA THR A 24 11.92 -26.49 -5.97
C THR A 24 11.27 -26.05 -4.68
N VAL A 25 10.41 -25.04 -4.74
CA VAL A 25 9.58 -24.56 -3.63
C VAL A 25 8.13 -24.84 -3.96
N THR A 26 7.51 -25.76 -3.21
CA THR A 26 6.14 -26.22 -3.41
C THR A 26 5.22 -25.72 -2.31
N GLY A 27 4.25 -24.86 -2.63
CA GLY A 27 3.17 -24.47 -1.73
C GLY A 27 1.91 -25.32 -1.97
N SER A 28 1.30 -25.81 -0.90
CA SER A 28 0.08 -26.62 -0.95
C SER A 28 -0.78 -26.44 0.30
N LEU A 29 -1.99 -27.01 0.30
CA LEU A 29 -2.85 -27.06 1.49
C LEU A 29 -2.90 -28.49 2.04
N ASP A 30 -2.77 -28.63 3.36
CA ASP A 30 -3.03 -29.91 4.01
C ASP A 30 -4.53 -30.21 4.18
N ALA A 31 -4.86 -31.36 4.76
CA ALA A 31 -6.24 -31.78 5.00
C ALA A 31 -7.01 -30.84 5.94
N GLN A 32 -6.31 -30.06 6.77
CA GLN A 32 -6.87 -29.07 7.68
C GLN A 32 -6.90 -27.65 7.07
N GLY A 33 -6.45 -27.48 5.82
CA GLY A 33 -6.41 -26.19 5.15
C GLY A 33 -5.24 -25.30 5.59
N ARG A 34 -4.26 -25.85 6.31
CA ARG A 34 -3.01 -25.15 6.64
C ARG A 34 -2.11 -25.12 5.41
N LEU A 35 -1.34 -24.05 5.28
CA LEU A 35 -0.36 -23.90 4.21
C LEU A 35 0.87 -24.76 4.53
N LEU A 36 1.25 -25.63 3.60
CA LEU A 36 2.52 -26.35 3.62
C LEU A 36 3.43 -25.78 2.54
N VAL A 37 4.68 -25.46 2.90
CA VAL A 37 5.70 -25.02 1.95
C VAL A 37 6.89 -25.97 2.01
N ARG A 38 7.10 -26.74 0.96
CA ARG A 38 8.16 -27.75 0.86
C ARG A 38 9.29 -27.26 -0.03
N TYR A 39 10.52 -27.44 0.42
CA TYR A 39 11.76 -27.04 -0.23
C TYR A 39 12.58 -28.27 -0.60
N GLU A 40 12.89 -28.43 -1.88
CA GLU A 40 13.71 -29.53 -2.42
C GLU A 40 14.92 -28.93 -3.14
N PRO A 41 16.04 -28.72 -2.43
CA PRO A 41 17.22 -28.10 -3.03
C PRO A 41 18.09 -29.10 -3.79
N PRO A 42 19.14 -28.63 -4.49
CA PRO A 42 20.16 -29.49 -5.07
C PRO A 42 20.81 -30.42 -4.03
N THR A 43 21.31 -31.58 -4.49
CA THR A 43 22.00 -32.54 -3.62
C THR A 43 23.19 -31.89 -2.92
N GLY A 44 23.29 -32.07 -1.60
CA GLY A 44 24.37 -31.53 -0.78
C GLY A 44 24.05 -30.19 -0.10
N VAL A 45 23.01 -29.47 -0.55
CA VAL A 45 22.56 -28.25 0.12
C VAL A 45 21.78 -28.61 1.39
N ARG A 46 22.21 -28.05 2.52
CA ARG A 46 21.60 -28.29 3.85
C ARG A 46 21.01 -27.05 4.49
N GLU A 47 21.39 -25.87 4.05
CA GLU A 47 20.91 -24.59 4.56
C GLU A 47 20.24 -23.79 3.46
N LEU A 48 19.08 -23.23 3.77
CA LEU A 48 18.19 -22.54 2.85
C LEU A 48 17.91 -21.14 3.39
N PRO A 49 18.73 -20.14 3.06
CA PRO A 49 18.55 -18.79 3.55
C PRO A 49 17.28 -18.17 2.95
N PHE A 50 16.46 -17.54 3.78
CA PHE A 50 15.32 -16.77 3.29
C PHE A 50 15.78 -15.51 2.57
N TRP A 51 15.04 -15.10 1.54
CA TRP A 51 15.34 -13.94 0.73
C TRP A 51 14.13 -12.99 0.58
N PRO A 52 14.34 -11.66 0.62
CA PRO A 52 15.58 -10.98 1.02
C PRO A 52 15.90 -11.26 2.49
N PRO A 53 17.17 -11.14 2.92
CA PRO A 53 17.52 -11.21 4.34
C PRO A 53 16.71 -10.16 5.10
N THR A 54 16.22 -10.56 6.25
CA THR A 54 15.04 -9.91 6.82
C THR A 54 15.37 -8.97 7.97
N PRO A 55 14.90 -7.71 7.94
CA PRO A 55 14.69 -6.92 9.15
C PRO A 55 13.60 -7.55 10.04
N HIS A 56 13.58 -7.21 11.33
CA HIS A 56 12.75 -7.78 12.41
C HIS A 56 11.28 -8.12 12.05
N GLY A 57 10.63 -7.39 11.13
CA GLY A 57 9.24 -7.64 10.75
C GLY A 57 8.98 -9.02 10.14
N GLN A 58 9.92 -9.60 9.40
CA GLN A 58 9.72 -10.97 8.89
C GLN A 58 10.09 -12.07 9.91
N GLU A 59 10.78 -11.73 11.01
CA GLU A 59 11.02 -12.68 12.09
C GLU A 59 9.74 -12.92 12.89
N ALA A 60 8.94 -11.87 13.12
CA ALA A 60 7.70 -11.93 13.86
C ALA A 60 6.72 -12.96 13.26
N TRP A 61 6.55 -13.01 11.93
CA TRP A 61 5.64 -14.01 11.36
C TRP A 61 6.16 -15.44 11.50
N ARG A 62 7.48 -15.65 11.40
CA ARG A 62 8.05 -17.00 11.58
C ARG A 62 7.77 -17.51 12.98
N GLN A 63 7.93 -16.64 13.99
CA GLN A 63 7.61 -16.97 15.39
C GLN A 63 6.10 -17.18 15.62
N LEU A 64 5.24 -16.41 14.95
CA LEU A 64 3.79 -16.40 15.22
C LEU A 64 2.96 -17.36 14.34
N MET A 65 3.49 -17.78 13.19
CA MET A 65 2.73 -18.50 12.16
C MET A 65 3.43 -19.75 11.63
N ALA A 66 4.75 -19.85 11.71
CA ALA A 66 5.50 -20.95 11.09
C ALA A 66 6.03 -21.94 12.12
N GLU A 67 6.06 -23.21 11.73
CA GLU A 67 6.71 -24.28 12.47
C GLU A 67 7.34 -25.28 11.49
N ALA A 68 8.28 -26.09 11.99
CA ALA A 68 8.78 -27.24 11.25
C ALA A 68 7.62 -28.18 10.91
N GLY A 69 7.47 -28.51 9.62
CA GLY A 69 6.43 -29.39 9.12
C GLY A 69 6.71 -30.87 9.38
N ASP A 70 7.97 -31.24 9.53
CA ASP A 70 8.46 -32.61 9.73
C ASP A 70 9.78 -32.64 10.52
N ALA A 71 10.24 -33.84 10.87
CA ALA A 71 11.51 -34.06 11.55
C ALA A 71 12.74 -33.78 10.67
N CYS A 72 12.56 -33.52 9.37
CA CYS A 72 13.63 -33.17 8.45
C CYS A 72 13.94 -31.67 8.46
N THR A 73 13.15 -30.87 9.17
CA THR A 73 13.21 -29.41 9.09
C THR A 73 13.53 -28.80 10.44
N GLU A 74 14.55 -27.94 10.46
CA GLU A 74 14.79 -27.00 11.54
C GLU A 74 14.54 -25.58 11.00
N LEU A 75 13.62 -24.86 11.65
CA LEU A 75 13.29 -23.47 11.32
C LEU A 75 14.14 -22.55 12.20
N GLY A 76 15.12 -21.88 11.59
CA GLY A 76 15.89 -20.82 12.21
C GLY A 76 15.31 -19.43 11.93
N PRO A 77 15.87 -18.37 12.55
CA PRO A 77 15.41 -17.00 12.36
C PRO A 77 15.64 -16.49 10.93
N SER A 78 16.70 -16.91 10.25
CA SER A 78 17.11 -16.43 8.91
C SER A 78 17.16 -17.51 7.83
N ALA A 79 17.02 -18.79 8.17
CA ALA A 79 17.16 -19.89 7.24
C ALA A 79 16.38 -21.14 7.71
N LEU A 80 16.13 -22.06 6.77
CA LEU A 80 15.77 -23.44 7.08
C LEU A 80 17.02 -24.31 7.03
N ARG A 81 17.10 -25.30 7.93
CA ARG A 81 18.11 -26.35 7.88
C ARG A 81 17.47 -27.70 7.65
N ILE A 82 18.03 -28.46 6.71
CA ILE A 82 17.64 -29.82 6.38
C ILE A 82 18.47 -30.78 7.22
N GLN A 83 17.82 -31.58 8.05
CA GLN A 83 18.49 -32.55 8.91
C GLN A 83 19.28 -33.61 8.12
N PRO A 84 20.36 -34.19 8.69
CA PRO A 84 21.13 -35.25 8.03
C PRO A 84 20.25 -36.41 7.55
N GLY A 85 20.55 -36.94 6.36
CA GLY A 85 19.77 -38.02 5.73
C GLY A 85 18.48 -37.57 5.01
N CYS A 86 17.98 -36.37 5.28
CA CYS A 86 16.81 -35.83 4.59
C CYS A 86 17.17 -35.21 3.23
N ARG A 87 16.17 -35.09 2.34
CA ARG A 87 16.30 -34.47 1.00
C ARG A 87 15.55 -33.15 0.86
N ALA A 88 14.73 -32.80 1.83
CA ALA A 88 13.83 -31.66 1.76
C ALA A 88 13.57 -31.09 3.16
N ALA A 89 13.18 -29.82 3.19
CA ALA A 89 12.57 -29.19 4.35
C ALA A 89 11.09 -28.91 4.04
N THR A 90 10.23 -28.97 5.05
CA THR A 90 8.81 -28.61 4.97
C THR A 90 8.50 -27.64 6.08
N LEU A 91 7.94 -26.49 5.73
CA LEU A 91 7.31 -25.57 6.65
C LEU A 91 5.82 -25.83 6.73
N ARG A 92 5.29 -25.77 7.94
CA ARG A 92 3.85 -25.67 8.18
C ARG A 92 3.52 -24.27 8.66
N VAL A 93 2.58 -23.63 7.99
CA VAL A 93 2.18 -22.24 8.28
C VAL A 93 0.72 -22.25 8.70
N ARG A 94 0.43 -21.64 9.85
CA ARG A 94 -0.92 -21.38 10.36
C ARG A 94 -1.36 -20.02 9.81
N PRO A 95 -2.23 -19.98 8.78
CA PRO A 95 -2.63 -18.71 8.19
C PRO A 95 -3.40 -17.87 9.21
N ARG A 96 -3.03 -16.61 9.36
CA ARG A 96 -3.70 -15.61 10.21
C ARG A 96 -3.24 -14.22 9.77
N VAL A 97 -4.09 -13.24 10.03
CA VAL A 97 -3.73 -11.83 9.87
C VAL A 97 -2.84 -11.43 11.05
N LEU A 98 -1.67 -10.86 10.77
CA LEU A 98 -0.77 -10.32 11.80
C LEU A 98 -1.05 -8.84 12.10
N GLY A 99 -1.73 -8.14 11.19
CA GLY A 99 -2.06 -6.73 11.35
C GLY A 99 -0.93 -5.81 10.86
N ALA A 100 -0.89 -4.57 11.35
CA ALA A 100 -0.10 -3.45 10.80
C ALA A 100 1.43 -3.64 10.75
N TYR A 101 1.96 -4.78 11.20
CA TYR A 101 3.39 -5.09 11.21
C TYR A 101 3.95 -5.53 9.85
N ALA A 102 3.10 -5.81 8.85
CA ALA A 102 3.56 -6.26 7.55
C ALA A 102 2.81 -5.56 6.41
N THR A 103 3.58 -4.94 5.48
CA THR A 103 3.06 -4.43 4.20
C THR A 103 2.32 -5.53 3.43
N TYR A 104 2.82 -6.76 3.52
CA TYR A 104 2.20 -7.95 2.93
C TYR A 104 2.01 -9.01 4.00
N GLU A 105 0.83 -9.62 4.07
CA GLU A 105 0.61 -10.70 5.04
C GLU A 105 1.20 -12.02 4.49
N PRO A 106 1.92 -12.80 5.31
CA PRO A 106 2.53 -14.06 4.87
C PRO A 106 1.49 -15.07 4.36
N ALA A 107 0.38 -15.22 5.08
CA ALA A 107 -0.71 -16.12 4.71
C ALA A 107 -2.02 -15.72 5.40
N GLN A 108 -3.07 -15.50 4.63
CA GLN A 108 -4.40 -15.14 5.11
C GLN A 108 -5.40 -16.24 4.76
N PRO A 109 -6.13 -16.78 5.74
CA PRO A 109 -7.16 -17.77 5.48
C PRO A 109 -8.43 -17.09 4.96
N GLN A 110 -9.19 -17.80 4.14
CA GLN A 110 -10.63 -17.55 4.05
C GLN A 110 -11.31 -18.10 5.30
N SER A 111 -12.29 -17.38 5.83
CA SER A 111 -12.89 -17.69 7.13
C SER A 111 -13.66 -19.01 7.19
N ASP A 112 -14.05 -19.56 6.04
CA ASP A 112 -14.68 -20.88 5.88
C ASP A 112 -13.66 -22.02 5.66
N GLY A 113 -12.35 -21.72 5.71
CA GLY A 113 -11.28 -22.68 5.44
C GLY A 113 -11.19 -23.12 3.97
N SER A 114 -11.89 -22.44 3.06
CA SER A 114 -11.93 -22.84 1.64
C SER A 114 -10.68 -22.46 0.86
N GLY A 115 -9.79 -21.64 1.41
CA GLY A 115 -8.50 -21.33 0.79
C GLY A 115 -7.60 -20.44 1.63
N VAL A 116 -6.38 -20.21 1.11
CA VAL A 116 -5.35 -19.36 1.69
C VAL A 116 -4.77 -18.46 0.61
N LEU A 117 -4.74 -17.15 0.87
CA LEU A 117 -3.97 -16.18 0.10
C LEU A 117 -2.61 -16.00 0.76
N LEU A 118 -1.52 -16.25 0.05
CA LEU A 118 -0.16 -16.07 0.55
C LEU A 118 0.62 -15.07 -0.30
N HIS A 119 1.60 -14.41 0.30
CA HIS A 119 2.58 -13.59 -0.41
C HIS A 119 3.92 -14.34 -0.49
N THR A 120 4.43 -14.55 -1.71
CA THR A 120 5.56 -15.44 -1.97
C THR A 120 6.88 -14.98 -1.36
N GLY A 121 7.06 -13.67 -1.15
CA GLY A 121 8.28 -13.09 -0.58
C GLY A 121 8.63 -13.56 0.82
N HIS A 122 7.67 -14.05 1.60
CA HIS A 122 7.94 -14.62 2.92
C HIS A 122 8.57 -16.02 2.85
N TYR A 123 8.40 -16.70 1.73
CA TYR A 123 8.80 -18.10 1.54
C TYR A 123 9.96 -18.27 0.57
N ALA A 124 10.44 -17.18 -0.03
CA ALA A 124 11.50 -17.21 -1.02
C ALA A 124 12.82 -17.66 -0.39
N VAL A 125 13.45 -18.60 -1.07
CA VAL A 125 14.83 -19.05 -0.85
C VAL A 125 15.51 -18.97 -2.20
N LEU A 126 16.66 -18.31 -2.25
CA LEU A 126 17.47 -18.19 -3.46
C LEU A 126 18.83 -18.83 -3.20
N LEU A 127 19.35 -19.57 -4.17
CA LEU A 127 20.66 -20.22 -4.11
C LEU A 127 21.47 -19.83 -5.35
N PRO A 128 22.75 -19.42 -5.21
CA PRO A 128 23.59 -19.08 -6.34
C PRO A 128 23.69 -20.24 -7.35
N GLY A 129 23.70 -19.92 -8.64
CA GLY A 129 23.86 -20.88 -9.75
C GLY A 129 22.73 -21.92 -9.84
N THR A 130 21.59 -21.69 -9.20
CA THR A 130 20.48 -22.66 -9.08
C THR A 130 19.22 -22.12 -9.75
N GLU A 131 18.58 -22.93 -10.58
CA GLU A 131 17.24 -22.64 -11.12
C GLU A 131 16.20 -22.67 -9.99
N LEU A 132 15.35 -21.65 -9.88
CA LEU A 132 14.24 -21.64 -8.93
C LEU A 132 12.96 -22.15 -9.61
N ARG A 133 12.29 -23.12 -9.00
CA ARG A 133 11.00 -23.65 -9.44
C ARG A 133 9.94 -23.44 -8.37
N TRP A 134 8.99 -22.56 -8.63
CA TRP A 134 7.78 -22.45 -7.84
C TRP A 134 6.76 -23.48 -8.31
N ARG A 135 6.17 -24.23 -7.37
CA ARG A 135 5.06 -25.16 -7.62
C ARG A 135 3.91 -24.87 -6.67
N TRP A 136 2.75 -24.58 -7.20
CA TRP A 136 1.55 -24.30 -6.41
C TRP A 136 0.53 -25.39 -6.63
N VAL A 137 0.19 -26.14 -5.58
CA VAL A 137 -0.64 -27.35 -5.65
C VAL A 137 -1.90 -27.19 -4.80
N ALA A 138 -3.04 -27.07 -5.47
CA ALA A 138 -4.36 -27.03 -4.86
C ALA A 138 -5.43 -27.35 -5.91
N PRO A 139 -6.66 -27.77 -5.53
CA PRO A 139 -7.75 -27.94 -6.48
C PRO A 139 -7.93 -26.73 -7.41
N HIS A 140 -7.80 -25.52 -6.84
CA HIS A 140 -7.82 -24.27 -7.56
C HIS A 140 -6.65 -23.38 -7.13
N VAL A 141 -5.96 -22.79 -8.11
CA VAL A 141 -4.88 -21.83 -7.87
C VAL A 141 -5.19 -20.54 -8.62
N LEU A 142 -5.07 -19.40 -7.94
CA LEU A 142 -4.97 -18.10 -8.60
C LEU A 142 -3.53 -17.60 -8.50
N GLN A 143 -2.90 -17.32 -9.63
CA GLN A 143 -1.57 -16.72 -9.71
C GLN A 143 -1.53 -15.80 -10.92
N ARG A 144 -0.90 -14.63 -10.77
CA ARG A 144 -0.70 -13.67 -11.86
C ARG A 144 -2.01 -13.34 -12.62
N GLY A 145 -3.10 -13.17 -11.88
CA GLY A 145 -4.42 -12.83 -12.42
C GLY A 145 -5.14 -13.99 -13.14
N ARG A 146 -4.58 -15.20 -13.13
CA ARG A 146 -5.10 -16.36 -13.87
C ARG A 146 -5.59 -17.44 -12.92
N ALA A 147 -6.65 -18.12 -13.32
CA ALA A 147 -7.15 -19.30 -12.65
C ALA A 147 -6.61 -20.58 -13.27
N HIS A 148 -6.15 -21.48 -12.41
CA HIS A 148 -5.57 -22.75 -12.75
C HIS A 148 -6.24 -23.88 -11.95
N ARG A 149 -6.17 -25.10 -12.48
CA ARG A 149 -6.63 -26.32 -11.81
C ARG A 149 -5.42 -27.16 -11.42
N ALA A 150 -5.43 -27.71 -10.21
CA ALA A 150 -4.43 -28.63 -9.67
C ALA A 150 -3.01 -28.08 -9.45
N LEU A 151 -2.26 -27.74 -10.51
CA LEU A 151 -0.85 -27.37 -10.44
C LEU A 151 -0.54 -26.13 -11.28
N VAL A 152 0.26 -25.23 -10.72
CA VAL A 152 0.95 -24.16 -11.46
C VAL A 152 2.44 -24.27 -11.21
N GLU A 153 3.23 -24.15 -12.27
CA GLU A 153 4.69 -24.14 -12.18
C GLU A 153 5.25 -22.87 -12.81
N LEU A 154 6.16 -22.21 -12.10
CA LEU A 154 6.94 -21.08 -12.60
C LEU A 154 8.42 -21.42 -12.44
N ARG A 155 9.15 -21.41 -13.56
CA ARG A 155 10.59 -21.71 -13.61
C ARG A 155 11.37 -20.44 -13.88
N ILE A 156 12.37 -20.18 -13.03
CA ILE A 156 13.24 -19.01 -13.10
C ILE A 156 14.67 -19.49 -13.34
N PRO A 157 15.31 -19.09 -14.46
CA PRO A 157 16.68 -19.46 -14.77
C PRO A 157 17.67 -19.04 -13.68
N ALA A 158 18.73 -19.84 -13.48
CA ALA A 158 19.79 -19.55 -12.51
C ALA A 158 20.39 -18.14 -12.67
N ALA A 159 20.58 -17.68 -13.91
CA ALA A 159 21.11 -16.34 -14.18
C ALA A 159 20.23 -15.20 -13.62
N GLU A 160 18.90 -15.37 -13.61
CA GLU A 160 17.98 -14.38 -13.04
C GLU A 160 17.96 -14.43 -11.52
N VAL A 161 18.15 -15.61 -10.94
CA VAL A 161 18.33 -15.79 -9.49
C VAL A 161 19.63 -15.12 -9.04
N ASP A 162 20.72 -15.37 -9.76
CA ASP A 162 22.03 -14.76 -9.49
C ASP A 162 21.99 -13.23 -9.62
N GLN A 163 21.27 -12.72 -10.63
CA GLN A 163 21.06 -11.29 -10.79
C GLN A 163 20.34 -10.68 -9.58
N GLU A 164 19.28 -11.31 -9.07
CA GLU A 164 18.57 -10.84 -7.87
C GLU A 164 19.46 -10.88 -6.63
N LEU A 165 20.27 -11.94 -6.46
CA LEU A 165 21.19 -12.08 -5.35
C LEU A 165 22.28 -10.99 -5.33
N GLN A 166 22.71 -10.53 -6.50
CA GLN A 166 23.72 -9.47 -6.64
C GLN A 166 23.09 -8.07 -6.54
N HIS A 167 21.93 -7.88 -7.15
CA HIS A 167 21.25 -6.59 -7.29
C HIS A 167 19.76 -6.79 -7.03
N SER A 168 19.37 -6.79 -5.76
CA SER A 168 17.96 -6.87 -5.40
C SER A 168 17.25 -5.60 -5.85
N GLY A 169 16.18 -5.78 -6.62
CA GLY A 169 15.38 -4.66 -7.11
C GLY A 169 13.92 -5.08 -7.27
N TRP A 170 13.00 -4.17 -7.00
CA TRP A 170 11.57 -4.48 -7.02
C TRP A 170 11.09 -5.10 -8.34
N GLU A 171 11.54 -4.60 -9.50
CA GLU A 171 11.20 -5.19 -10.80
C GLU A 171 11.75 -6.60 -11.00
N GLN A 172 12.95 -6.87 -10.49
CA GLN A 172 13.55 -8.20 -10.52
C GLN A 172 12.77 -9.17 -9.64
N GLN A 173 12.44 -8.74 -8.42
CA GLN A 173 11.63 -9.49 -7.45
C GLN A 173 10.27 -9.92 -8.03
N LYS A 174 9.61 -9.02 -8.78
CA LYS A 174 8.39 -9.33 -9.53
C LYS A 174 8.61 -10.45 -10.54
N ARG A 175 9.63 -10.29 -11.38
CA ARG A 175 9.91 -11.21 -12.49
C ARG A 175 10.11 -12.64 -12.00
N ILE A 176 10.89 -12.80 -10.92
CA ILE A 176 11.21 -14.11 -10.34
C ILE A 176 10.11 -14.66 -9.40
N GLY A 177 9.01 -13.94 -9.24
CA GLY A 177 7.83 -14.40 -8.50
C GLY A 177 7.95 -14.32 -6.97
N ILE A 178 8.85 -13.49 -6.42
CA ILE A 178 9.01 -13.30 -4.97
C ILE A 178 8.24 -12.09 -4.42
N ALA A 179 7.61 -11.30 -5.28
CA ALA A 179 6.76 -10.16 -4.91
C ALA A 179 5.32 -10.32 -5.41
N GLU A 180 4.74 -11.51 -5.19
CA GLU A 180 3.44 -11.89 -5.76
C GLU A 180 2.49 -12.50 -4.72
N TYR A 181 1.20 -12.31 -4.96
CA TYR A 181 0.17 -13.08 -4.28
C TYR A 181 -0.15 -14.38 -5.03
N VAL A 182 -0.36 -15.45 -4.27
CA VAL A 182 -0.89 -16.72 -4.76
C VAL A 182 -2.04 -17.13 -3.86
N TYR A 183 -3.18 -17.50 -4.45
CA TYR A 183 -4.28 -18.10 -3.71
C TYR A 183 -4.36 -19.60 -4.01
N LEU A 184 -4.37 -20.38 -2.95
CA LEU A 184 -4.58 -21.82 -2.98
C LEU A 184 -5.98 -22.09 -2.42
N GLY A 185 -6.85 -22.70 -3.22
CA GLY A 185 -8.25 -22.87 -2.89
C GLY A 185 -8.76 -24.29 -3.10
N ARG A 186 -9.68 -24.69 -2.23
CA ARG A 186 -10.57 -25.86 -2.41
C ARG A 186 -11.81 -25.51 -3.20
N ARG A 187 -12.22 -24.24 -3.20
CA ARG A 187 -13.31 -23.70 -4.03
C ARG A 187 -12.75 -22.91 -5.20
N ALA A 188 -13.40 -23.06 -6.35
CA ALA A 188 -13.06 -22.30 -7.55
C ALA A 188 -13.34 -20.81 -7.37
N ALA A 189 -12.47 -19.99 -7.94
CA ALA A 189 -12.79 -18.59 -8.16
C ALA A 189 -13.85 -18.45 -9.25
N GLU A 190 -14.71 -17.45 -9.11
CA GLU A 190 -15.75 -17.13 -10.08
C GLU A 190 -15.21 -16.12 -11.08
N ARG A 191 -15.49 -16.32 -12.38
CA ARG A 191 -15.16 -15.32 -13.39
C ARG A 191 -16.23 -14.23 -13.41
N GLN A 192 -15.81 -12.98 -13.35
CA GLN A 192 -16.65 -11.79 -13.24
C GLN A 192 -16.07 -10.71 -14.17
N GLY A 193 -16.59 -10.67 -15.41
CA GLY A 193 -16.01 -9.82 -16.46
C GLY A 193 -14.52 -10.13 -16.72
N PRO A 194 -13.62 -9.13 -16.64
CA PRO A 194 -12.19 -9.34 -16.86
C PRO A 194 -11.44 -9.81 -15.60
N ALA A 195 -12.11 -10.12 -14.48
CA ALA A 195 -11.46 -10.56 -13.25
C ALA A 195 -11.96 -11.93 -12.75
N TRP A 196 -11.10 -12.64 -12.02
CA TRP A 196 -11.45 -13.79 -11.19
C TRP A 196 -11.68 -13.33 -9.75
N LEU A 197 -12.71 -13.84 -9.09
CA LEU A 197 -13.02 -13.49 -7.69
C LEU A 197 -13.03 -14.74 -6.83
N ALA A 198 -12.18 -14.75 -5.80
CA ALA A 198 -12.27 -15.68 -4.68
C ALA A 198 -12.81 -14.90 -3.47
N LEU A 199 -14.13 -14.95 -3.27
CA LEU A 199 -14.79 -14.29 -2.14
C LEU A 199 -14.76 -15.18 -0.90
N ASP A 200 -14.47 -14.63 0.28
CA ASP A 200 -14.57 -15.37 1.54
C ASP A 200 -15.99 -15.91 1.75
N GLY A 201 -16.15 -17.19 2.14
CA GLY A 201 -17.47 -17.78 2.40
C GLY A 201 -18.24 -17.10 3.54
N GLY A 202 -17.55 -16.39 4.44
CA GLY A 202 -18.16 -15.62 5.51
C GLY A 202 -18.77 -14.28 5.10
N LEU A 203 -18.61 -13.81 3.85
CA LEU A 203 -19.06 -12.47 3.45
C LEU A 203 -20.59 -12.26 3.50
N GLY A 204 -21.39 -13.32 3.49
CA GLY A 204 -22.84 -13.24 3.31
C GLY A 204 -23.22 -12.80 1.89
N ALA A 205 -24.43 -13.18 1.45
CA ALA A 205 -24.84 -13.01 0.05
C ALA A 205 -24.88 -11.54 -0.40
N ALA A 206 -25.42 -10.64 0.44
CA ALA A 206 -25.58 -9.22 0.09
C ALA A 206 -24.22 -8.50 -0.10
N ARG A 207 -23.27 -8.69 0.82
CA ARG A 207 -21.93 -8.07 0.71
C ARG A 207 -21.13 -8.69 -0.44
N ALA A 208 -21.27 -10.00 -0.67
CA ALA A 208 -20.67 -10.65 -1.82
C ALA A 208 -21.25 -10.12 -3.15
N ALA A 209 -22.55 -9.84 -3.23
CA ALA A 209 -23.17 -9.21 -4.39
C ALA A 209 -22.66 -7.78 -4.59
N PHE A 210 -22.59 -7.01 -3.50
CA PHE A 210 -22.05 -5.64 -3.51
C PHE A 210 -20.61 -5.58 -4.03
N VAL A 211 -19.72 -6.46 -3.56
CA VAL A 211 -18.33 -6.53 -4.06
C VAL A 211 -18.30 -6.81 -5.56
N ARG A 212 -19.11 -7.76 -6.05
CA ARG A 212 -19.18 -8.08 -7.49
C ARG A 212 -19.62 -6.88 -8.29
N GLU A 213 -20.73 -6.25 -7.90
CA GLU A 213 -21.31 -5.09 -8.58
C GLU A 213 -20.30 -3.95 -8.67
N ARG A 214 -19.70 -3.54 -7.55
CA ARG A 214 -18.76 -2.42 -7.51
C ARG A 214 -17.48 -2.72 -8.27
N LEU A 215 -16.93 -3.91 -8.14
CA LEU A 215 -15.73 -4.31 -8.89
C LEU A 215 -15.98 -4.27 -10.41
N LEU A 216 -17.08 -4.86 -10.89
CA LEU A 216 -17.40 -4.84 -12.33
C LEU A 216 -17.62 -3.40 -12.84
N GLY A 217 -18.39 -2.60 -12.10
CA GLY A 217 -18.66 -1.21 -12.46
C GLY A 217 -17.38 -0.41 -12.60
N THR A 218 -16.49 -0.47 -11.60
CA THR A 218 -15.23 0.27 -11.64
C THR A 218 -14.28 -0.24 -12.73
N LEU A 219 -14.17 -1.55 -12.92
CA LEU A 219 -13.39 -2.14 -14.01
C LEU A 219 -13.86 -1.64 -15.38
N GLN A 220 -15.18 -1.55 -15.58
CA GLN A 220 -15.77 -1.04 -16.80
C GLN A 220 -15.47 0.45 -16.98
N ALA A 221 -15.68 1.27 -15.94
CA ALA A 221 -15.45 2.71 -15.99
C ALA A 221 -13.99 3.06 -16.29
N TYR A 222 -13.03 2.41 -15.62
CA TYR A 222 -11.61 2.63 -15.89
C TYR A 222 -11.20 2.08 -17.27
N GLY A 223 -11.71 0.92 -17.67
CA GLY A 223 -11.47 0.39 -19.01
C GLY A 223 -11.92 1.34 -20.12
N GLN A 224 -13.10 1.94 -19.95
CA GLN A 224 -13.65 2.93 -20.89
C GLN A 224 -12.84 4.23 -20.88
N ALA A 225 -12.55 4.79 -19.71
CA ALA A 225 -11.85 6.07 -19.58
C ALA A 225 -10.41 6.02 -20.14
N TYR A 226 -9.70 4.92 -19.89
CA TYR A 226 -8.33 4.73 -20.34
C TYR A 226 -8.23 4.16 -21.76
N GLY A 227 -9.34 3.74 -22.36
CA GLY A 227 -9.36 3.09 -23.67
C GLY A 227 -8.55 1.78 -23.70
N ARG A 228 -8.28 1.18 -22.54
CA ARG A 228 -7.49 -0.04 -22.38
C ARG A 228 -8.13 -0.92 -21.33
N THR A 229 -8.38 -2.17 -21.71
CA THR A 229 -8.67 -3.23 -20.76
C THR A 229 -7.36 -3.76 -20.16
N LEU A 230 -7.46 -4.46 -19.04
CA LEU A 230 -6.33 -5.20 -18.49
C LEU A 230 -5.84 -6.23 -19.55
N PRO A 231 -4.53 -6.33 -19.83
CA PRO A 231 -3.98 -7.20 -20.87
C PRO A 231 -4.19 -8.68 -20.55
N HIS A 232 -4.39 -9.00 -19.27
CA HIS A 232 -4.75 -10.31 -18.77
C HIS A 232 -5.95 -10.18 -17.85
N THR A 233 -6.55 -11.32 -17.49
CA THR A 233 -7.55 -11.30 -16.43
C THR A 233 -6.89 -10.85 -15.12
N GLY A 234 -7.53 -9.97 -14.37
CA GLY A 234 -7.15 -9.70 -12.98
C GLY A 234 -7.66 -10.82 -12.06
N ALA A 235 -7.21 -10.85 -10.82
CA ALA A 235 -7.79 -11.70 -9.80
C ALA A 235 -7.90 -10.95 -8.47
N VAL A 236 -9.06 -11.04 -7.82
CA VAL A 236 -9.36 -10.44 -6.53
C VAL A 236 -9.63 -11.54 -5.53
N VAL A 237 -8.94 -11.50 -4.40
CA VAL A 237 -9.16 -12.41 -3.28
C VAL A 237 -9.62 -11.60 -2.09
N VAL A 238 -10.85 -11.87 -1.65
CA VAL A 238 -11.45 -11.21 -0.50
C VAL A 238 -11.34 -12.12 0.71
N THR A 239 -10.89 -11.56 1.83
CA THR A 239 -10.72 -12.26 3.11
C THR A 239 -11.37 -11.46 4.22
N LEU A 240 -11.85 -12.15 5.26
CA LEU A 240 -12.33 -11.54 6.50
C LEU A 240 -11.27 -11.59 7.60
N SER A 241 -11.28 -10.58 8.47
CA SER A 241 -10.37 -10.49 9.61
C SER A 241 -11.01 -9.80 10.81
N GLU A 242 -10.48 -10.08 12.00
CA GLU A 242 -10.90 -9.38 13.22
C GLU A 242 -10.29 -7.96 13.33
N SER A 243 -9.23 -7.66 12.57
CA SER A 243 -8.61 -6.35 12.63
C SER A 243 -9.55 -5.31 11.98
N PRO A 244 -9.75 -4.14 12.64
CA PRO A 244 -10.67 -3.13 12.14
C PRO A 244 -10.20 -2.55 10.81
N GLY A 245 -11.16 -1.99 10.06
CA GLY A 245 -10.92 -1.29 8.79
C GLY A 245 -10.58 -2.21 7.62
N TYR A 246 -10.48 -1.59 6.45
CA TYR A 246 -10.08 -2.25 5.21
C TYR A 246 -8.57 -2.26 5.07
N HIS A 247 -8.08 -3.22 4.31
CA HIS A 247 -6.74 -3.14 3.78
C HIS A 247 -6.71 -3.81 2.42
N GLY A 248 -6.17 -3.11 1.44
CA GLY A 248 -6.05 -3.60 0.09
C GLY A 248 -4.64 -3.43 -0.40
N ASP A 249 -4.23 -4.35 -1.27
CA ASP A 249 -3.02 -4.19 -2.04
C ASP A 249 -3.18 -4.88 -3.36
N THR A 250 -2.50 -4.33 -4.36
CA THR A 250 -2.30 -4.99 -5.63
C THR A 250 -0.86 -5.46 -5.75
N THR A 251 -0.67 -6.61 -6.38
CA THR A 251 0.65 -7.07 -6.79
C THR A 251 0.79 -6.95 -8.30
N PRO A 252 2.02 -6.88 -8.82
CA PRO A 252 2.30 -6.70 -10.24
C PRO A 252 1.76 -7.83 -11.13
N GLY A 253 1.51 -9.00 -10.54
CA GLY A 253 0.79 -10.09 -11.19
C GLY A 253 -0.71 -9.82 -11.39
N GLN A 254 -1.24 -8.62 -11.22
CA GLN A 254 -2.68 -8.33 -11.31
C GLN A 254 -3.53 -9.15 -10.31
N MET A 255 -2.91 -9.53 -9.19
CA MET A 255 -3.62 -10.07 -8.03
C MET A 255 -3.90 -8.92 -7.08
N MET A 256 -5.13 -8.82 -6.62
CA MET A 256 -5.58 -7.87 -5.62
C MET A 256 -6.05 -8.62 -4.38
N ARG A 257 -5.61 -8.15 -3.23
CA ARG A 257 -6.14 -8.54 -1.94
C ARG A 257 -7.14 -7.49 -1.49
N LEU A 258 -8.29 -7.93 -0.99
CA LEU A 258 -9.19 -7.10 -0.18
C LEU A 258 -9.41 -7.78 1.17
N ARG A 259 -8.81 -7.23 2.24
CA ARG A 259 -9.08 -7.65 3.62
C ARG A 259 -10.17 -6.77 4.19
N LEU A 260 -11.25 -7.39 4.62
CA LEU A 260 -12.40 -6.70 5.20
C LEU A 260 -12.53 -7.04 6.69
N PRO A 261 -13.06 -6.14 7.52
CA PRO A 261 -13.42 -6.49 8.88
C PRO A 261 -14.60 -7.47 8.84
N ARG A 262 -14.56 -8.46 9.74
CA ARG A 262 -15.65 -9.42 9.92
C ARG A 262 -16.94 -8.70 10.30
N ASP A 263 -16.84 -7.75 11.22
CA ASP A 263 -17.95 -6.88 11.58
C ASP A 263 -18.11 -5.73 10.58
N ALA A 264 -19.19 -5.79 9.80
CA ALA A 264 -19.54 -4.78 8.81
C ALA A 264 -20.24 -3.55 9.41
N ALA A 265 -20.68 -3.58 10.67
CA ALA A 265 -21.41 -2.47 11.29
C ALA A 265 -20.60 -1.17 11.36
N THR A 266 -19.29 -1.27 11.23
CA THR A 266 -18.35 -0.15 11.24
C THR A 266 -18.19 0.54 9.89
N MET A 267 -18.93 0.12 8.86
CA MET A 267 -18.66 0.50 7.47
C MET A 267 -19.87 1.04 6.72
N SER A 268 -19.68 2.20 6.08
CA SER A 268 -20.63 2.67 5.08
C SER A 268 -20.41 1.96 3.73
N ASN A 269 -21.48 1.77 2.95
CA ASN A 269 -21.35 1.28 1.57
C ASN A 269 -20.56 2.27 0.70
N GLU A 270 -20.64 3.57 0.98
CA GLU A 270 -19.88 4.60 0.26
C GLU A 270 -18.37 4.39 0.43
N ASP A 271 -17.89 4.25 1.66
CA ASP A 271 -16.48 4.01 1.95
C ASP A 271 -16.00 2.68 1.37
N PHE A 272 -16.86 1.65 1.38
CA PHE A 272 -16.50 0.37 0.80
C PHE A 272 -16.40 0.43 -0.72
N SER A 273 -17.34 1.10 -1.40
CA SER A 273 -17.22 1.38 -2.83
C SER A 273 -15.93 2.14 -3.13
N HIS A 274 -15.56 3.10 -2.27
CA HIS A 274 -14.40 3.97 -2.49
C HIS A 274 -13.11 3.17 -2.38
N PHE A 275 -13.03 2.34 -1.35
CA PHE A 275 -11.95 1.39 -1.18
C PHE A 275 -11.80 0.44 -2.37
N ILE A 276 -12.89 -0.16 -2.87
CA ILE A 276 -12.82 -1.02 -4.06
C ILE A 276 -12.31 -0.24 -5.27
N ALA A 277 -12.84 0.97 -5.50
CA ALA A 277 -12.44 1.77 -6.65
C ALA A 277 -10.97 2.20 -6.58
N HIS A 278 -10.49 2.57 -5.40
CA HIS A 278 -9.09 2.88 -5.11
C HIS A 278 -8.17 1.71 -5.51
N GLU A 279 -8.45 0.51 -4.99
CA GLU A 279 -7.62 -0.67 -5.26
C GLU A 279 -7.62 -1.05 -6.75
N VAL A 280 -8.77 -0.93 -7.41
CA VAL A 280 -8.86 -1.15 -8.87
C VAL A 280 -8.06 -0.09 -9.62
N GLY A 281 -7.99 1.14 -9.11
CA GLY A 281 -7.18 2.22 -9.68
C GLY A 281 -5.71 1.86 -9.78
N HIS A 282 -5.18 1.09 -8.81
CA HIS A 282 -3.81 0.60 -8.86
C HIS A 282 -3.51 -0.34 -10.02
N TRP A 283 -4.49 -1.11 -10.51
CA TRP A 283 -4.29 -1.91 -11.72
C TRP A 283 -4.02 -1.06 -12.95
N TRP A 284 -4.52 0.17 -13.01
CA TRP A 284 -4.18 1.12 -14.06
C TRP A 284 -2.87 1.86 -13.73
N ASN A 285 -2.81 2.59 -12.62
CA ASN A 285 -1.72 3.53 -12.39
C ASN A 285 -0.36 2.91 -12.03
N LYS A 286 -0.36 1.66 -11.53
CA LYS A 286 0.85 0.91 -11.16
C LYS A 286 0.99 -0.43 -11.91
N GLY A 287 -0.12 -0.99 -12.38
CA GLY A 287 -0.15 -2.22 -13.16
C GLY A 287 0.08 -2.00 -14.65
N LEU A 288 -0.88 -1.37 -15.33
CA LEU A 288 -0.83 -1.06 -16.77
C LEU A 288 0.19 0.00 -17.11
N TYR A 289 0.28 1.00 -16.25
CA TYR A 289 1.26 2.08 -16.28
C TYR A 289 2.16 1.95 -15.06
N SER A 290 3.32 2.61 -15.09
CA SER A 290 4.18 2.70 -13.92
C SER A 290 4.16 4.11 -13.37
N SER A 291 4.43 4.24 -12.09
CA SER A 291 4.63 5.49 -11.38
C SER A 291 5.92 5.43 -10.58
N ASP A 292 6.51 6.57 -10.25
CA ASP A 292 7.70 6.63 -9.40
C ASP A 292 7.41 6.06 -8.00
N ASP A 293 7.99 4.88 -7.70
CA ASP A 293 7.86 4.21 -6.41
C ASP A 293 8.56 5.00 -5.28
N ALA A 294 9.51 5.89 -5.60
CA ALA A 294 10.12 6.80 -4.61
C ALA A 294 9.15 7.90 -4.17
N GLN A 295 8.06 8.11 -4.90
CA GLN A 295 7.05 9.12 -4.66
C GLN A 295 5.66 8.48 -4.49
N PRO A 296 5.40 7.79 -3.36
CA PRO A 296 4.15 7.03 -3.18
C PRO A 296 2.89 7.88 -3.32
N TRP A 297 2.97 9.18 -3.02
CA TRP A 297 1.86 10.11 -3.21
C TRP A 297 1.36 10.18 -4.67
N LEU A 298 2.21 9.88 -5.67
CA LEU A 298 1.79 9.86 -7.06
C LEU A 298 0.79 8.74 -7.32
N HIS A 299 1.08 7.48 -6.93
CA HIS A 299 0.15 6.39 -7.21
C HIS A 299 -0.98 6.26 -6.20
N GLU A 300 -0.71 6.48 -4.91
CA GLU A 300 -1.74 6.43 -3.87
C GLU A 300 -2.72 7.59 -4.06
N GLY A 301 -2.20 8.80 -4.30
CA GLY A 301 -3.01 9.99 -4.59
C GLY A 301 -3.78 9.92 -5.90
N HIS A 302 -3.17 9.35 -6.95
CA HIS A 302 -3.85 9.17 -8.23
C HIS A 302 -4.99 8.16 -8.09
N ALA A 303 -4.77 7.02 -7.44
CA ALA A 303 -5.82 6.03 -7.20
C ALA A 303 -6.98 6.62 -6.38
N GLU A 304 -6.64 7.39 -5.34
CA GLU A 304 -7.61 8.07 -4.48
C GLU A 304 -8.46 9.09 -5.27
N TRP A 305 -7.82 9.90 -6.12
CA TRP A 305 -8.53 10.86 -6.96
C TRP A 305 -9.37 10.19 -8.05
N MET A 306 -8.85 9.13 -8.68
CA MET A 306 -9.60 8.32 -9.66
C MET A 306 -10.88 7.74 -9.04
N ALA A 307 -10.81 7.25 -7.80
CA ALA A 307 -11.96 6.69 -7.09
C ALA A 307 -13.04 7.75 -6.86
N LEU A 308 -12.69 8.93 -6.33
CA LEU A 308 -13.66 10.02 -6.11
C LEU A 308 -14.32 10.51 -7.40
N VAL A 309 -13.53 10.70 -8.45
CA VAL A 309 -14.04 11.15 -9.75
C VAL A 309 -15.01 10.12 -10.33
N GLN A 310 -14.63 8.84 -10.33
CA GLN A 310 -15.46 7.76 -10.87
C GLN A 310 -16.78 7.62 -10.09
N GLN A 311 -16.74 7.63 -8.77
CA GLN A 311 -17.95 7.51 -7.96
C GLN A 311 -18.92 8.66 -8.17
N THR A 312 -18.39 9.88 -8.29
CA THR A 312 -19.22 11.06 -8.52
C THR A 312 -19.85 11.01 -9.91
N GLN A 313 -19.11 10.59 -10.93
CA GLN A 313 -19.63 10.43 -12.29
C GLN A 313 -20.72 9.37 -12.41
N GLU A 314 -20.64 8.30 -11.61
CA GLU A 314 -21.63 7.23 -11.58
C GLU A 314 -22.80 7.49 -10.62
N GLY A 315 -22.84 8.66 -9.99
CA GLY A 315 -23.88 9.00 -9.01
C GLY A 315 -23.83 8.19 -7.71
N GLN A 316 -22.70 7.52 -7.44
CA GLN A 316 -22.46 6.81 -6.19
C GLN A 316 -22.07 7.76 -5.05
N MET A 317 -21.56 8.94 -5.41
CA MET A 317 -21.19 10.02 -4.50
C MET A 317 -21.82 11.32 -4.99
N THR A 318 -22.48 12.07 -4.10
CA THR A 318 -23.03 13.39 -4.45
C THR A 318 -21.91 14.42 -4.61
N PRO A 319 -22.14 15.49 -5.40
CA PRO A 319 -21.22 16.63 -5.48
C PRO A 319 -20.80 17.21 -4.11
N ALA A 320 -21.74 17.24 -3.15
CA ALA A 320 -21.48 17.73 -1.80
C ALA A 320 -20.55 16.80 -1.01
N GLN A 321 -20.77 15.48 -1.08
CA GLN A 321 -19.88 14.48 -0.48
C GLN A 321 -18.48 14.54 -1.08
N MET A 322 -18.36 14.62 -2.41
CA MET A 322 -17.06 14.74 -3.07
C MET A 322 -16.33 16.00 -2.61
N ARG A 323 -17.01 17.15 -2.58
CA ARG A 323 -16.44 18.40 -2.08
C ARG A 323 -15.97 18.25 -0.63
N ALA A 324 -16.77 17.65 0.25
CA ALA A 324 -16.38 17.43 1.64
C ALA A 324 -15.14 16.54 1.79
N ARG A 325 -15.06 15.44 1.03
CA ARG A 325 -13.89 14.53 1.02
C ARG A 325 -12.63 15.24 0.53
N VAL A 326 -12.71 15.96 -0.59
CA VAL A 326 -11.55 16.71 -1.11
C VAL A 326 -11.15 17.80 -0.12
N GLN A 327 -12.09 18.53 0.48
CA GLN A 327 -11.77 19.54 1.48
C GLN A 327 -11.04 18.95 2.70
N GLY A 328 -11.50 17.81 3.22
CA GLY A 328 -10.82 17.11 4.31
C GLY A 328 -9.40 16.67 3.93
N ALA A 329 -9.22 16.16 2.71
CA ALA A 329 -7.89 15.80 2.20
C ALA A 329 -6.95 17.00 2.04
N LEU A 330 -7.46 18.15 1.57
CA LEU A 330 -6.70 19.40 1.45
C LEU A 330 -6.21 19.89 2.81
N ASN A 331 -7.11 19.95 3.79
CA ASN A 331 -6.78 20.39 5.15
C ASN A 331 -5.87 19.38 5.88
N SER A 332 -6.09 18.08 5.69
CA SER A 332 -5.19 17.04 6.20
C SER A 332 -3.80 17.14 5.57
N CYS A 333 -3.69 17.42 4.27
CA CYS A 333 -2.38 17.63 3.65
C CYS A 333 -1.68 18.88 4.17
N LEU A 334 -2.40 20.00 4.34
CA LEU A 334 -1.86 21.23 4.92
C LEU A 334 -1.41 21.01 6.37
N ALA A 335 -2.18 20.27 7.17
CA ALA A 335 -1.78 19.85 8.51
C ALA A 335 -0.51 18.99 8.48
N ALA A 336 -0.45 18.03 7.55
CA ALA A 336 0.66 17.09 7.43
C ALA A 336 1.98 17.77 7.01
N ARG A 337 1.91 18.70 6.06
CA ARG A 337 3.07 19.30 5.41
C ARG A 337 3.44 20.67 5.98
N GLY A 338 2.46 21.47 6.37
CA GLY A 338 2.66 22.86 6.74
C GLY A 338 3.50 23.59 5.69
N GLU A 339 4.57 24.23 6.14
CA GLU A 339 5.49 25.00 5.28
C GLU A 339 6.69 24.19 4.75
N MET A 340 6.75 22.87 4.98
CA MET A 340 7.84 22.04 4.45
C MET A 340 7.74 21.96 2.92
N ALA A 341 8.79 22.39 2.21
CA ALA A 341 8.85 22.30 0.75
C ALA A 341 8.68 20.85 0.27
N MET A 342 7.85 20.62 -0.75
CA MET A 342 7.60 19.28 -1.28
C MET A 342 8.87 18.64 -1.84
N ALA A 343 9.71 19.43 -2.51
CA ALA A 343 10.99 19.00 -3.08
C ALA A 343 12.01 18.54 -2.01
N ALA A 344 11.79 18.89 -0.73
CA ALA A 344 12.63 18.49 0.38
C ALA A 344 12.17 17.17 1.03
N LEU A 345 11.07 16.59 0.58
CA LEU A 345 10.55 15.35 1.14
C LEU A 345 11.31 14.15 0.62
N THR A 346 11.87 13.40 1.55
CA THR A 346 12.35 12.04 1.30
C THR A 346 11.15 11.13 1.03
N GLY A 347 11.25 10.26 0.02
CA GLY A 347 10.27 9.21 -0.24
C GLY A 347 10.00 8.30 0.97
N GLY A 348 8.84 7.65 0.96
CA GLY A 348 8.42 6.67 1.98
C GLY A 348 6.98 6.85 2.45
N ARG A 349 6.33 5.75 2.86
CA ARG A 349 5.00 5.76 3.47
C ARG A 349 5.09 6.38 4.86
N ARG A 350 4.34 7.46 5.10
CA ARG A 350 4.31 8.15 6.41
C ARG A 350 2.88 8.57 6.72
N ASP A 351 2.31 7.97 7.76
CA ASP A 351 1.07 8.40 8.41
C ASP A 351 -0.14 8.62 7.47
N GLY A 352 -0.20 7.96 6.30
CA GLY A 352 -1.26 8.13 5.31
C GLY A 352 -1.21 9.46 4.55
N THR A 353 -0.16 10.26 4.72
CA THR A 353 0.00 11.57 4.07
C THR A 353 0.13 11.45 2.55
N GLU A 354 0.59 10.30 2.05
CA GLU A 354 0.64 9.96 0.63
C GLU A 354 -0.75 10.01 -0.03
N TYR A 355 -1.82 9.61 0.69
CA TYR A 355 -3.19 9.65 0.18
C TYR A 355 -3.72 11.07 0.14
N SER A 356 -3.74 11.77 1.29
CA SER A 356 -4.33 13.12 1.36
C SER A 356 -3.57 14.13 0.51
N CYS A 357 -2.23 14.14 0.56
CA CYS A 357 -1.43 15.06 -0.25
C CYS A 357 -1.40 14.66 -1.72
N GLY A 358 -1.36 13.35 -2.01
CA GLY A 358 -1.42 12.88 -3.38
C GLY A 358 -2.73 13.27 -4.05
N LEU A 359 -3.88 13.04 -3.42
CA LEU A 359 -5.19 13.49 -3.90
C LEU A 359 -5.19 15.02 -4.09
N SER A 360 -4.69 15.76 -3.10
CA SER A 360 -4.65 17.23 -3.12
C SER A 360 -3.85 17.79 -4.30
N LEU A 361 -2.75 17.14 -4.67
CA LEU A 361 -1.94 17.51 -5.83
C LEU A 361 -2.58 17.06 -7.14
N MET A 362 -3.22 15.89 -7.18
CA MET A 362 -3.92 15.38 -8.36
C MET A 362 -5.14 16.23 -8.73
N GLN A 363 -5.93 16.67 -7.76
CA GLN A 363 -7.06 17.56 -8.03
C GLN A 363 -6.59 18.94 -8.52
N LEU A 364 -5.46 19.45 -8.00
CA LEU A 364 -4.87 20.71 -8.46
C LEU A 364 -4.39 20.58 -9.90
N ALA A 365 -3.68 19.49 -10.20
CA ALA A 365 -3.23 19.16 -11.55
C ALA A 365 -4.40 19.07 -12.54
N GLN A 366 -5.48 18.41 -12.16
CA GLN A 366 -6.68 18.32 -13.00
C GLN A 366 -7.39 19.66 -13.19
N ALA A 367 -7.43 20.52 -12.17
CA ALA A 367 -8.00 21.86 -12.30
C ALA A 367 -7.20 22.72 -13.30
N LEU A 368 -5.86 22.70 -13.19
CA LEU A 368 -4.96 23.39 -14.11
C LEU A 368 -5.13 22.87 -15.55
N GLN A 369 -5.18 21.55 -15.71
CA GLN A 369 -5.38 20.94 -17.02
C GLN A 369 -6.76 21.27 -17.61
N THR A 370 -7.80 21.33 -16.78
CA THR A 370 -9.16 21.73 -17.20
C THR A 370 -9.19 23.18 -17.66
N GLN A 371 -8.54 24.09 -16.93
CA GLN A 371 -8.41 25.51 -17.33
C GLN A 371 -7.67 25.65 -18.67
N ARG A 372 -6.60 24.87 -18.87
CA ARG A 372 -5.79 24.88 -20.10
C ARG A 372 -6.51 24.27 -21.30
N GLN A 373 -7.30 23.22 -21.06
CA GLN A 373 -7.97 22.44 -22.11
C GLN A 373 -9.44 22.19 -21.74
N PRO A 374 -10.35 23.16 -21.92
CA PRO A 374 -11.74 23.06 -21.45
C PRO A 374 -12.62 22.09 -22.27
N ALA A 375 -12.04 21.21 -23.10
CA ALA A 375 -12.76 20.28 -23.96
C ALA A 375 -13.80 19.43 -23.21
N ALA A 376 -14.89 19.07 -23.89
CA ALA A 376 -16.01 18.28 -23.35
C ALA A 376 -15.67 16.79 -23.19
N GLU A 377 -14.60 16.49 -22.47
CA GLU A 377 -14.24 15.13 -22.05
C GLU A 377 -14.75 14.85 -20.64
N SER A 378 -15.14 13.61 -20.38
CA SER A 378 -15.47 13.19 -19.01
C SER A 378 -14.23 13.36 -18.10
N PRO A 379 -14.37 13.88 -16.87
CA PRO A 379 -13.30 14.01 -15.87
C PRO A 379 -12.34 12.82 -15.76
N LEU A 380 -12.85 11.59 -15.74
CA LEU A 380 -12.02 10.38 -15.61
C LEU A 380 -11.21 10.08 -16.88
N ARG A 381 -11.77 10.31 -18.07
CA ARG A 381 -11.04 10.22 -19.34
C ARG A 381 -9.95 11.27 -19.46
N ARG A 382 -10.23 12.48 -18.98
CA ARG A 382 -9.26 13.55 -18.87
C ARG A 382 -8.10 13.14 -17.96
N LEU A 383 -8.38 12.59 -16.78
CA LEU A 383 -7.36 12.06 -15.89
C LEU A 383 -6.56 10.93 -16.56
N ALA A 384 -7.21 10.02 -17.27
CA ALA A 384 -6.55 8.95 -18.02
C ALA A 384 -5.56 9.45 -19.08
N SER A 385 -5.78 10.65 -19.65
CA SER A 385 -4.85 11.26 -20.61
C SER A 385 -3.46 11.56 -20.03
N LEU A 386 -3.31 11.60 -18.70
CA LEU A 386 -2.01 11.66 -18.00
C LEU A 386 -1.07 10.52 -18.46
N HIS A 387 -1.64 9.39 -18.87
CA HIS A 387 -0.92 8.20 -19.30
C HIS A 387 -0.81 8.05 -20.83
N ALA A 388 -1.19 9.08 -21.61
CA ALA A 388 -1.04 9.08 -23.06
C ALA A 388 0.44 8.87 -23.48
N GLY A 389 0.71 7.92 -24.39
CA GLY A 389 2.08 7.60 -24.80
C GLY A 389 2.83 6.63 -23.88
N SER A 390 2.15 5.96 -22.94
CA SER A 390 2.66 4.83 -22.13
C SER A 390 3.89 5.09 -21.24
N GLY A 391 4.19 6.35 -20.93
CA GLY A 391 5.35 6.68 -20.10
C GLY A 391 5.12 6.45 -18.60
N HIS A 392 6.24 6.23 -17.91
CA HIS A 392 6.35 6.28 -16.46
C HIS A 392 5.80 7.61 -15.92
N LEU A 393 4.98 7.55 -14.87
CA LEU A 393 4.43 8.72 -14.20
C LEU A 393 5.37 9.18 -13.08
N ASP A 394 6.02 10.30 -13.31
CA ASP A 394 6.78 11.05 -12.31
C ASP A 394 6.18 12.46 -12.10
N ALA A 395 6.76 13.22 -11.17
CA ALA A 395 6.33 14.58 -10.89
C ALA A 395 6.45 15.51 -12.11
N ALA A 396 7.49 15.35 -12.94
CA ALA A 396 7.71 16.19 -14.11
C ALA A 396 6.62 15.97 -15.17
N ARG A 397 6.24 14.72 -15.39
CA ARG A 397 5.14 14.35 -16.29
C ARG A 397 3.80 14.86 -15.78
N LEU A 398 3.53 14.79 -14.47
CA LEU A 398 2.32 15.37 -13.90
C LEU A 398 2.26 16.89 -14.14
N VAL A 399 3.37 17.60 -13.94
CA VAL A 399 3.48 19.05 -14.22
C VAL A 399 3.26 19.33 -15.69
N ALA A 400 3.93 18.61 -16.60
CA ALA A 400 3.77 18.79 -18.03
C ALA A 400 2.33 18.54 -18.50
N TRP A 401 1.66 17.54 -17.93
CA TRP A 401 0.25 17.27 -18.20
C TRP A 401 -0.66 18.40 -17.68
N ALA A 402 -0.42 18.89 -16.47
CA ALA A 402 -1.21 19.95 -15.86
C ALA A 402 -1.04 21.31 -16.56
N GLU A 403 0.21 21.73 -16.75
CA GLU A 403 0.59 23.11 -17.04
C GLU A 403 1.17 23.29 -18.46
N GLY A 404 1.53 22.21 -19.16
CA GLY A 404 2.20 22.26 -20.46
C GLY A 404 3.71 22.41 -20.35
N ASP A 405 4.34 23.04 -21.33
CA ASP A 405 5.81 23.10 -21.45
C ASP A 405 6.49 24.04 -20.44
N GLN A 406 5.72 24.93 -19.79
CA GLN A 406 6.23 25.92 -18.85
C GLN A 406 5.70 25.64 -17.43
N PRO A 407 6.57 25.29 -16.47
CA PRO A 407 6.16 25.03 -15.09
C PRO A 407 5.52 26.26 -14.44
N GLY A 408 4.30 26.07 -13.94
CA GLY A 408 3.48 27.08 -13.26
C GLY A 408 3.47 26.90 -11.75
N ALA A 409 2.29 26.99 -11.14
CA ALA A 409 2.10 26.87 -9.70
C ALA A 409 2.42 25.44 -9.20
N LEU A 410 1.96 24.40 -9.90
CA LEU A 410 2.24 23.02 -9.54
C LEU A 410 3.74 22.70 -9.74
N GLY A 411 4.31 23.14 -10.85
CA GLY A 411 5.74 23.02 -11.12
C GLY A 411 6.62 23.63 -10.01
N ARG A 412 6.31 24.85 -9.56
CA ARG A 412 7.00 25.46 -8.42
C ARG A 412 6.80 24.68 -7.14
N LEU A 413 5.57 24.27 -6.82
CA LEU A 413 5.27 23.50 -5.62
C LEU A 413 6.08 22.21 -5.50
N LEU A 414 6.25 21.48 -6.61
CA LEU A 414 6.93 20.19 -6.61
C LEU A 414 8.46 20.30 -6.69
N ASN A 415 8.99 21.35 -7.32
CA ASN A 415 10.42 21.42 -7.66
C ASN A 415 11.20 22.52 -6.93
N ASP A 416 10.55 23.58 -6.47
CA ASP A 416 11.22 24.68 -5.76
C ASP A 416 11.44 24.31 -4.28
N ARG A 417 12.71 24.15 -3.89
CA ARG A 417 13.10 23.83 -2.50
C ARG A 417 12.89 25.01 -1.54
N GLY A 418 12.80 26.23 -2.05
CA GLY A 418 12.54 27.44 -1.28
C GLY A 418 11.05 27.74 -1.11
N GLN A 419 10.18 27.13 -1.92
CA GLN A 419 8.74 27.37 -1.89
C GLN A 419 8.11 26.68 -0.66
N PRO A 420 7.55 27.45 0.30
CA PRO A 420 6.78 26.86 1.39
C PRO A 420 5.52 26.21 0.81
N PHE A 421 5.30 24.92 1.12
CA PHE A 421 4.21 24.15 0.53
C PHE A 421 2.85 24.75 0.87
N GLY A 422 2.57 24.99 2.15
CA GLY A 422 1.30 25.53 2.64
C GLY A 422 0.92 26.83 1.92
N ALA A 423 1.79 27.83 1.98
CA ALA A 423 1.56 29.11 1.30
C ALA A 423 1.36 28.96 -0.21
N GLY A 424 2.26 28.25 -0.91
CA GLY A 424 2.17 28.08 -2.36
C GLY A 424 0.95 27.28 -2.80
N PHE A 425 0.56 26.27 -2.03
CA PHE A 425 -0.58 25.41 -2.33
C PHE A 425 -1.88 26.19 -2.16
N THR A 426 -2.03 26.92 -1.06
CA THR A 426 -3.21 27.78 -0.86
C THR A 426 -3.32 28.89 -1.90
N GLN A 427 -2.20 29.50 -2.30
CA GLN A 427 -2.17 30.49 -3.37
C GLN A 427 -2.64 29.90 -4.71
N ALA A 428 -2.20 28.69 -5.05
CA ALA A 428 -2.62 28.00 -6.27
C ALA A 428 -4.13 27.70 -6.27
N LEU A 429 -4.68 27.23 -5.14
CA LEU A 429 -6.12 26.98 -5.00
C LEU A 429 -6.94 28.26 -5.16
N GLN A 430 -6.50 29.37 -4.55
CA GLN A 430 -7.18 30.67 -4.66
C GLN A 430 -7.12 31.23 -6.08
N ALA A 431 -5.98 31.12 -6.76
CA ALA A 431 -5.81 31.59 -8.14
C ALA A 431 -6.71 30.85 -9.14
N LEU A 432 -7.07 29.60 -8.85
CA LEU A 432 -8.01 28.79 -9.63
C LEU A 432 -9.46 28.95 -9.17
N GLU A 433 -9.72 29.81 -8.18
CA GLU A 433 -11.02 29.98 -7.55
C GLU A 433 -11.62 28.66 -7.03
N LEU A 434 -10.77 27.73 -6.58
CA LEU A 434 -11.21 26.46 -6.01
C LEU A 434 -11.67 26.62 -4.55
N ALA A 435 -11.06 27.53 -3.82
CA ALA A 435 -11.23 27.63 -2.38
C ALA A 435 -11.10 29.03 -1.83
N ASP A 436 -11.79 29.26 -0.72
CA ASP A 436 -11.53 30.32 0.23
C ASP A 436 -10.54 29.82 1.28
N VAL A 437 -9.54 30.64 1.60
CA VAL A 437 -8.50 30.31 2.59
C VAL A 437 -8.57 31.32 3.71
N ARG A 438 -8.64 30.83 4.95
CA ARG A 438 -8.70 31.67 6.15
C ARG A 438 -7.84 31.11 7.27
N PRO A 439 -7.40 31.93 8.23
CA PRO A 439 -6.76 31.44 9.44
C PRO A 439 -7.65 30.45 10.21
N VAL A 440 -7.03 29.47 10.85
CA VAL A 440 -7.70 28.51 11.74
C VAL A 440 -8.08 29.21 13.04
N ASP A 441 -9.37 29.16 13.41
CA ASP A 441 -9.82 29.54 14.75
C ASP A 441 -9.57 28.40 15.75
N ARG A 442 -9.41 28.73 17.04
CA ARG A 442 -9.35 27.76 18.14
C ARG A 442 -10.63 26.94 18.25
N SER A 443 -11.79 27.56 18.02
CA SER A 443 -13.10 26.89 18.12
C SER A 443 -13.54 26.24 16.80
N GLU A 444 -12.61 26.03 15.86
CA GLU A 444 -12.98 25.45 14.57
C GLU A 444 -13.41 23.99 14.71
N GLU A 445 -14.57 23.66 14.16
CA GLU A 445 -14.97 22.28 13.92
C GLU A 445 -14.23 21.71 12.69
N LEU A 446 -13.12 21.05 12.94
CA LEU A 446 -12.38 20.32 11.92
C LEU A 446 -13.10 19.02 11.53
N ASP A 447 -12.97 18.57 10.28
CA ASP A 447 -13.43 17.24 9.88
C ASP A 447 -12.60 16.12 10.56
N GLU A 448 -13.13 14.90 10.58
CA GLU A 448 -12.49 13.79 11.29
C GLU A 448 -11.06 13.53 10.82
N LEU A 449 -10.81 13.49 9.51
CA LEU A 449 -9.48 13.21 8.96
C LEU A 449 -8.49 14.29 9.39
N THR A 450 -8.87 15.56 9.27
CA THR A 450 -8.03 16.68 9.73
C THR A 450 -7.78 16.63 11.23
N ARG A 451 -8.77 16.29 12.06
CA ARG A 451 -8.58 16.10 13.51
C ARG A 451 -7.56 14.99 13.80
N ARG A 452 -7.68 13.83 13.14
CA ARG A 452 -6.75 12.71 13.30
C ARG A 452 -5.32 13.09 12.91
N THR A 453 -5.15 13.79 11.79
CA THR A 453 -3.81 14.22 11.33
C THR A 453 -3.18 15.19 12.32
N GLN A 454 -3.94 16.16 12.82
CA GLN A 454 -3.46 17.10 13.85
C GLN A 454 -3.06 16.39 15.15
N ALA A 455 -3.88 15.44 15.59
CA ALA A 455 -3.56 14.63 16.75
C ALA A 455 -2.32 13.75 16.55
N ALA A 456 -2.16 13.12 15.39
CA ALA A 456 -0.98 12.31 15.06
C ALA A 456 0.33 13.12 15.10
N HIS A 457 0.30 14.36 14.61
CA HIS A 457 1.44 15.27 14.71
C HIS A 457 1.87 15.51 16.15
N TRP A 458 0.91 15.61 17.07
CA TRP A 458 1.22 15.76 18.48
C TRP A 458 1.88 14.49 19.03
N VAL A 459 1.30 13.31 18.77
CA VAL A 459 1.83 12.03 19.25
C VAL A 459 3.27 11.85 18.78
N ARG A 460 3.51 12.09 17.49
CA ARG A 460 4.84 12.01 16.90
C ARG A 460 5.80 12.99 17.56
N ARG A 461 5.38 14.23 17.83
CA ARG A 461 6.25 15.24 18.45
C ARG A 461 6.63 14.84 19.88
N THR A 462 5.69 14.40 20.69
CA THR A 462 5.96 14.03 22.08
C THR A 462 6.77 12.75 22.18
N MET A 463 6.50 11.76 21.31
CA MET A 463 7.38 10.60 21.19
C MET A 463 8.78 11.00 20.76
N ASN A 464 8.95 11.85 19.74
CA ASN A 464 10.29 12.30 19.34
C ASN A 464 11.05 13.01 20.47
N MET A 465 10.35 13.77 21.31
CA MET A 465 10.95 14.44 22.48
C MET A 465 11.37 13.45 23.56
N ASP A 466 10.54 12.46 23.86
CA ASP A 466 10.74 11.54 25.00
C ASP A 466 11.56 10.29 24.65
N CYS A 467 11.53 9.87 23.39
CA CYS A 467 12.07 8.60 22.89
C CYS A 467 13.32 8.78 22.00
N GLY A 468 14.09 9.85 22.22
CA GLY A 468 15.35 10.08 21.52
C GLY A 468 15.20 10.29 20.01
N GLY A 469 14.10 10.91 19.57
CA GLY A 469 13.80 11.17 18.16
C GLY A 469 13.07 10.04 17.42
N ALA A 470 12.78 8.92 18.10
CA ALA A 470 11.96 7.85 17.55
C ALA A 470 10.46 8.06 17.84
N ALA A 471 9.61 7.65 16.91
CA ALA A 471 8.16 7.60 17.11
C ALA A 471 7.59 6.34 16.44
N SER A 472 6.67 5.67 17.13
CA SER A 472 5.96 4.49 16.63
C SER A 472 4.63 4.37 17.35
N TYR A 473 3.54 4.51 16.60
CA TYR A 473 2.18 4.53 17.13
C TYR A 473 1.19 4.09 16.04
N HIS A 474 -0.01 3.70 16.44
CA HIS A 474 -1.14 3.54 15.53
C HIS A 474 -2.38 4.27 16.04
N GLY A 475 -3.07 4.94 15.12
CA GLY A 475 -4.30 5.68 15.41
C GLY A 475 -5.51 4.76 15.51
N LEU A 476 -6.31 4.98 16.55
CA LEU A 476 -7.61 4.37 16.79
C LEU A 476 -8.68 5.47 16.84
N ARG A 477 -9.95 5.10 16.91
CA ARG A 477 -11.06 6.08 16.94
C ARG A 477 -10.97 6.99 18.17
N GLN A 478 -10.54 6.44 19.29
CA GLN A 478 -10.52 7.07 20.60
C GLN A 478 -9.17 7.69 20.99
N GLY A 479 -8.11 7.46 20.22
CA GLY A 479 -6.76 7.92 20.58
C GLY A 479 -5.66 7.20 19.81
N PHE A 480 -4.43 7.24 20.32
CA PHE A 480 -3.27 6.63 19.67
C PHE A 480 -2.58 5.65 20.60
N LYS A 481 -2.42 4.40 20.15
CA LYS A 481 -1.66 3.40 20.89
C LYS A 481 -0.18 3.55 20.57
N LEU A 482 0.61 3.79 21.62
CA LEU A 482 2.07 3.93 21.53
C LEU A 482 2.68 2.53 21.44
N GLU A 483 3.52 2.26 20.45
CA GLU A 483 4.10 0.92 20.28
C GLU A 483 5.33 0.71 21.17
N THR A 484 5.63 -0.53 21.51
CA THR A 484 6.73 -0.91 22.43
C THR A 484 8.11 -0.94 21.76
N GLY A 485 8.22 -0.52 20.50
CA GLY A 485 9.48 -0.54 19.74
C GLY A 485 10.49 0.52 20.22
N PRO A 486 10.12 1.82 20.28
CA PRO A 486 10.99 2.88 20.79
C PRO A 486 11.35 2.69 22.26
N ILE A 487 12.41 3.36 22.73
CA ILE A 487 12.72 3.46 24.17
C ILE A 487 12.44 4.90 24.59
N CYS A 488 11.46 5.06 25.48
CA CYS A 488 10.96 6.35 25.94
C CYS A 488 11.26 6.55 27.43
N LYS A 489 11.56 7.78 27.86
CA LYS A 489 11.92 8.06 29.26
C LYS A 489 10.70 8.10 30.18
N THR A 490 9.59 8.65 29.72
CA THR A 490 8.39 8.92 30.54
C THR A 490 7.10 8.42 29.90
N LEU A 491 6.99 8.33 28.58
CA LEU A 491 5.82 7.81 27.89
C LEU A 491 5.64 6.31 28.16
N ARG A 492 4.40 5.93 28.47
CA ARG A 492 4.02 4.54 28.75
C ARG A 492 3.71 3.81 27.44
N LEU A 493 4.70 3.10 26.92
CA LEU A 493 4.54 2.30 25.71
C LEU A 493 3.54 1.15 25.91
N GLY A 494 2.87 0.76 24.83
CA GLY A 494 1.76 -0.20 24.83
C GLY A 494 0.41 0.41 25.26
N GLN A 495 0.40 1.60 25.86
CA GLN A 495 -0.82 2.31 26.29
C GLN A 495 -1.42 3.15 25.16
N MET A 496 -2.69 3.50 25.32
CA MET A 496 -3.44 4.34 24.39
C MET A 496 -3.56 5.76 24.93
N ALA A 497 -2.89 6.72 24.31
CA ALA A 497 -2.99 8.14 24.62
C ALA A 497 -4.31 8.70 24.09
N VAL A 498 -5.12 9.32 24.96
CA VAL A 498 -6.49 9.77 24.64
C VAL A 498 -6.69 11.26 24.88
N ALA A 499 -5.90 11.88 25.76
CA ALA A 499 -6.02 13.30 26.07
C ALA A 499 -4.67 13.94 26.44
N LEU A 500 -4.66 15.27 26.39
CA LEU A 500 -3.50 16.10 26.66
C LEU A 500 -3.84 17.33 27.43
N GLN A 501 -3.10 17.57 28.52
CA GLN A 501 -3.45 18.63 29.44
C GLN A 501 -4.95 18.59 29.81
N GLY A 502 -5.51 17.39 29.96
CA GLY A 502 -6.93 17.15 30.21
C GLY A 502 -7.89 17.37 29.01
N LEU A 503 -7.39 17.70 27.82
CA LEU A 503 -8.20 17.92 26.61
C LEU A 503 -8.24 16.68 25.71
N PRO A 504 -9.41 16.21 25.27
CA PRO A 504 -9.53 15.03 24.40
C PRO A 504 -8.82 15.23 23.07
N LEU A 505 -7.87 14.34 22.77
CA LEU A 505 -6.96 14.46 21.63
C LEU A 505 -7.69 14.38 20.28
N MET A 506 -8.71 13.53 20.18
CA MET A 506 -9.43 13.28 18.93
C MET A 506 -10.55 14.29 18.63
N GLU A 507 -11.06 14.95 19.66
CA GLU A 507 -12.19 15.90 19.55
C GLU A 507 -11.69 17.34 19.48
N ARG A 508 -10.68 17.69 20.30
CA ARG A 508 -10.16 19.06 20.44
C ARG A 508 -8.64 19.14 20.20
N PRO A 509 -8.11 18.62 19.07
CA PRO A 509 -6.66 18.55 18.85
C PRO A 509 -5.97 19.92 18.79
N LEU A 510 -6.66 20.96 18.29
CA LEU A 510 -6.09 22.31 18.21
C LEU A 510 -5.92 22.94 19.59
N GLU A 511 -6.93 22.80 20.44
CA GLU A 511 -6.92 23.34 21.80
C GLU A 511 -5.94 22.57 22.69
N ALA A 512 -5.87 21.25 22.50
CA ALA A 512 -4.85 20.42 23.13
C ALA A 512 -3.42 20.88 22.75
N TRP A 513 -3.18 21.20 21.47
CA TRP A 513 -1.89 21.74 21.03
C TRP A 513 -1.56 23.07 21.70
N ASP A 514 -2.55 23.98 21.77
CA ASP A 514 -2.38 25.28 22.42
C ASP A 514 -2.07 25.15 23.91
N ALA A 515 -2.77 24.25 24.60
CA ALA A 515 -2.55 24.00 26.02
C ALA A 515 -1.12 23.49 26.26
N VAL A 516 -0.63 22.59 25.41
CA VAL A 516 0.76 22.11 25.46
C VAL A 516 1.76 23.24 25.17
N GLN A 517 1.51 24.06 24.16
CA GLN A 517 2.37 25.20 23.85
C GLN A 517 2.42 26.20 25.01
N ALA A 518 1.27 26.51 25.62
CA ALA A 518 1.17 27.41 26.76
C ALA A 518 1.87 26.85 28.01
N ALA A 519 1.74 25.56 28.29
CA ALA A 519 2.46 24.89 29.38
C ALA A 519 3.98 24.97 29.16
N CYS A 520 4.45 24.65 27.95
CA CYS A 520 5.87 24.74 27.65
C CYS A 520 6.43 26.16 27.70
N ALA A 521 5.66 27.17 27.29
CA ALA A 521 6.06 28.58 27.40
C ALA A 521 6.20 29.03 28.86
N GLN A 522 5.48 28.40 29.80
CA GLN A 522 5.55 28.67 31.24
C GLN A 522 6.61 27.83 31.97
N GLY A 523 7.23 26.87 31.28
CA GLY A 523 8.18 25.93 31.88
C GLY A 523 7.52 24.74 32.60
N ASP A 524 6.22 24.53 32.40
CA ASP A 524 5.47 23.41 32.96
C ASP A 524 5.73 22.10 32.18
N THR A 525 5.24 20.98 32.71
CA THR A 525 5.29 19.67 32.04
C THR A 525 4.13 19.47 31.06
N ILE A 526 4.36 18.61 30.07
CA ILE A 526 3.33 18.11 29.16
C ILE A 526 2.66 16.89 29.81
N ARG A 527 1.39 17.02 30.18
CA ARG A 527 0.60 15.90 30.69
C ARG A 527 -0.02 15.09 29.55
N VAL A 528 0.24 13.79 29.53
CA VAL A 528 -0.37 12.82 28.61
C VAL A 528 -1.27 11.87 29.38
N ASP A 529 -2.56 11.91 29.09
CA ASP A 529 -3.56 11.03 29.70
C ASP A 529 -3.78 9.79 28.83
N TYR A 530 -3.79 8.63 29.48
CA TYR A 530 -4.02 7.34 28.85
C TYR A 530 -5.44 6.85 29.13
N ALA A 531 -5.95 6.00 28.24
CA ALA A 531 -7.22 5.33 28.45
C ALA A 531 -7.25 4.53 29.77
N ASP A 532 -6.11 3.92 30.11
CA ASP A 532 -5.96 3.08 31.30
C ASP A 532 -4.73 3.48 32.14
N GLY A 533 -4.93 3.63 33.45
CA GLY A 533 -3.88 3.89 34.42
C GLY A 533 -3.42 5.35 34.51
N PRO A 534 -2.31 5.62 35.21
CA PRO A 534 -1.84 6.99 35.47
C PRO A 534 -1.29 7.69 34.22
N SER A 535 -1.43 9.01 34.20
CA SER A 535 -0.86 9.92 33.20
C SER A 535 0.67 9.97 33.25
N SER A 536 1.29 10.38 32.15
CA SER A 536 2.71 10.72 32.09
C SER A 536 2.92 12.23 32.11
N GLU A 537 4.00 12.69 32.73
CA GLU A 537 4.44 14.09 32.75
C GLU A 537 5.78 14.19 32.01
N LEU A 538 5.79 14.82 30.85
CA LEU A 538 6.99 14.97 30.02
C LEU A 538 7.56 16.38 30.23
N ALA A 539 8.88 16.50 30.31
CA ALA A 539 9.52 17.82 30.29
C ALA A 539 9.37 18.48 28.92
N CYS A 540 9.13 19.79 28.90
CA CYS A 540 9.24 20.59 27.68
C CYS A 540 10.71 20.76 27.29
N SER A 541 11.05 20.43 26.04
CA SER A 541 12.41 20.61 25.50
C SER A 541 12.45 21.78 24.52
N GLY A 542 12.91 22.94 24.98
CA GLY A 542 13.04 24.16 24.16
C GLY A 542 11.70 24.76 23.73
N GLU A 543 11.73 25.56 22.66
CA GLU A 543 10.53 26.18 22.09
C GLU A 543 9.63 25.11 21.44
N PHE A 544 8.36 25.06 21.87
CA PHE A 544 7.38 24.13 21.31
C PHE A 544 6.89 24.66 19.95
N PRO A 545 6.89 23.83 18.89
CA PRO A 545 6.62 24.31 17.55
C PRO A 545 5.19 24.88 17.41
N PRO A 546 5.00 25.84 16.49
CA PRO A 546 3.67 26.33 16.16
C PRO A 546 2.78 25.20 15.61
N ARG A 547 1.47 25.43 15.60
CA ARG A 547 0.50 24.46 15.05
C ARG A 547 0.88 24.07 13.61
N PRO A 548 0.75 22.78 13.24
CA PRO A 548 0.95 22.34 11.86
C PRO A 548 -0.07 22.97 10.90
N LEU A 549 -1.36 22.89 11.25
CA LEU A 549 -2.43 23.57 10.52
C LEU A 549 -2.61 25.02 11.01
N ARG A 550 -2.37 25.98 10.12
CA ARG A 550 -2.52 27.42 10.38
C ARG A 550 -3.67 28.08 9.62
N VAL A 551 -4.03 27.48 8.48
CA VAL A 551 -5.08 27.96 7.59
C VAL A 551 -6.03 26.81 7.28
N LEU A 552 -7.28 27.15 7.00
CA LEU A 552 -8.31 26.26 6.53
C LEU A 552 -8.65 26.60 5.10
N VAL A 553 -8.72 25.56 4.30
CA VAL A 553 -9.26 25.57 2.96
C VAL A 553 -10.73 25.19 3.06
N LYS A 554 -11.59 26.08 2.56
CA LYS A 554 -13.00 25.80 2.31
C LYS A 554 -13.23 25.80 0.81
N LEU A 555 -13.59 24.65 0.26
CA LEU A 555 -13.87 24.56 -1.17
C LEU A 555 -15.13 25.35 -1.52
N ARG A 556 -15.05 26.11 -2.61
CA ARG A 556 -16.19 26.87 -3.11
C ARG A 556 -17.29 25.93 -3.64
N PRO A 557 -18.56 26.36 -3.66
CA PRO A 557 -19.66 25.53 -4.15
C PRO A 557 -19.48 25.04 -5.60
N ASP A 558 -18.83 25.86 -6.43
CA ASP A 558 -18.56 25.64 -7.86
C ASP A 558 -17.23 24.92 -8.15
N ALA A 559 -16.46 24.51 -7.13
CA ALA A 559 -15.12 23.92 -7.29
C ALA A 559 -15.12 22.70 -8.24
N LEU A 560 -16.17 21.88 -8.24
CA LEU A 560 -16.27 20.70 -9.11
C LEU A 560 -16.25 21.06 -10.59
N GLN A 561 -16.83 22.20 -10.98
CA GLN A 561 -16.83 22.66 -12.37
C GLN A 561 -15.41 22.97 -12.84
N ARG A 562 -14.55 23.45 -11.93
CA ARG A 562 -13.12 23.69 -12.21
C ARG A 562 -12.34 22.40 -12.43
N TRP A 563 -12.82 21.26 -11.94
CA TRP A 563 -12.30 19.93 -12.26
C TRP A 563 -12.95 19.29 -13.50
N GLY A 564 -13.87 20.00 -14.17
CA GLY A 564 -14.66 19.49 -15.28
C GLY A 564 -15.82 18.57 -14.87
N ILE A 565 -16.13 18.49 -13.58
CA ILE A 565 -17.20 17.65 -13.03
C ILE A 565 -18.50 18.49 -13.01
N PRO A 566 -19.60 18.03 -13.65
CA PRO A 566 -20.86 18.75 -13.63
C PRO A 566 -21.37 18.96 -12.19
N ALA A 567 -21.86 20.16 -11.90
CA ALA A 567 -22.71 20.40 -10.73
C ALA A 567 -24.07 19.79 -11.06
N GLY A 568 -24.28 18.52 -10.68
CA GLY A 568 -25.51 17.79 -10.99
C GLY A 568 -26.78 18.40 -10.42
#